data_AF-A0A537YWV1-F1
#
_entry.id   AF-A0A537YWV1-F1
#
_cell.length_a   1.000
_cell.length_b   1.000
_cell.length_c   1.000
_cell.angle_alpha   90.00
_cell.angle_beta   90.00
_cell.angle_gamma   90.00
#
_symmetry.space_group_name_H-M   'P 1'
#
loop_
_entity.id
_entity.type
_entity.pdbx_description
1 polymer ?
#
loop_
_entity_poly.entity_id
_entity_poly.type
_entity_poly.pdbx_seq_one_letter_code
_entity_poly.pdbx_strand_id
1 'polypeptide(L)'
;MNHGDRERAIARRVAIGLVAVFVALWIVRLFLGLATGSLTDQPGWILDLVYGVGTIAFSALILLVGWAIVTRQPRNTIGWLLMLIPILGIFGFVVGDYATQALVTHPGSLPFGRLAAWFDRWLIVAVLAIFIPLFLLFPDGKLPSRRWRPVLWFTIAATTVTVAAFAVTPGRLTGAFSDLTKVTVTNPLGIDALAGPIDAITQVAGIGILIGAFLAGAAIIVRFRSASGEVRQQIKWLAFVAVAFLVEIVAGVVLTLILGDRSSASDTAGNILFTVWFLTLLGGIPIACGVAILKYHLYDLDVVIRKAVVFGLLVVFITAVYAAIVGLLTTQVSSTIGSFAAAATLAVLFAPARDRARKLADRLVYGKRATPYEVLADFSGRVGEAYAAEDVLERMAGVLANGTGADAATVWLKVANDVRPAATFPEGGTPAEETTVPVVHHGEELGALSVRMPASDPIDPTKRKLVEDLAAQAGLVLRNVRLIEELRASRQRLVAAQDDERRKIERDLHDGAQQQLVA
;
A
#
# COMPACT_ATOMS: atom_id res chain seq x y z
N MET A 1 -16.31 1.08 39.00
CA MET A 1 -15.37 0.87 37.87
C MET A 1 -15.94 -0.25 37.02
N ASN A 2 -16.28 0.02 35.75
CA ASN A 2 -16.95 -0.98 34.90
C ASN A 2 -15.96 -2.11 34.57
N HIS A 3 -16.44 -3.33 34.24
CA HIS A 3 -15.55 -4.47 33.97
C HIS A 3 -14.50 -4.15 32.88
N GLY A 4 -14.90 -3.41 31.84
CA GLY A 4 -14.00 -2.96 30.78
C GLY A 4 -12.94 -1.93 31.21
N ASP A 5 -13.23 -1.10 32.23
CA ASP A 5 -12.24 -0.14 32.76
C ASP A 5 -11.15 -0.85 33.56
N ARG A 6 -11.52 -1.93 34.27
CA ARG A 6 -10.57 -2.78 35.00
C ARG A 6 -9.64 -3.53 34.06
N GLU A 7 -10.18 -4.12 32.99
CA GLU A 7 -9.36 -4.78 31.97
C GLU A 7 -8.37 -3.81 31.31
N ARG A 8 -8.82 -2.60 30.95
CA ARG A 8 -7.94 -1.54 30.38
C ARG A 8 -6.85 -1.13 31.36
N ALA A 9 -7.17 -0.95 32.64
CA ALA A 9 -6.20 -0.58 33.66
C ALA A 9 -5.13 -1.67 33.88
N ILE A 10 -5.54 -2.94 33.90
CA ILE A 10 -4.61 -4.08 34.04
C ILE A 10 -3.71 -4.17 32.80
N ALA A 11 -4.29 -4.13 31.60
CA ALA A 11 -3.53 -4.18 30.34
C ALA A 11 -2.49 -3.06 30.27
N ARG A 12 -2.86 -1.82 30.65
CA ARG A 12 -1.94 -0.69 30.69
C ARG A 12 -0.79 -0.90 31.69
N ARG A 13 -1.06 -1.44 32.87
CA ARG A 13 -0.01 -1.74 33.87
C ARG A 13 0.97 -2.80 33.37
N VAL A 14 0.47 -3.89 32.78
CA VAL A 14 1.30 -4.94 32.19
C VAL A 14 2.13 -4.36 31.04
N ALA A 15 1.53 -3.55 30.15
CA ALA A 15 2.25 -2.91 29.07
C ALA A 15 3.37 -1.97 29.58
N ILE A 16 3.12 -1.17 30.62
CA ILE A 16 4.16 -0.35 31.25
C ILE A 16 5.28 -1.22 31.84
N GLY A 17 4.94 -2.34 32.48
CA GLY A 17 5.93 -3.30 32.97
C GLY A 17 6.80 -3.87 31.86
N LEU A 18 6.20 -4.23 30.72
CA LEU A 18 6.94 -4.71 29.53
C LEU A 18 7.86 -3.63 28.95
N VAL A 19 7.43 -2.37 28.93
CA VAL A 19 8.30 -1.25 28.52
C VAL A 19 9.47 -1.07 29.49
N ALA A 20 9.22 -1.19 30.80
CA ALA A 20 10.29 -1.11 31.80
C ALA A 20 11.31 -2.25 31.65
N VAL A 21 10.85 -3.48 31.39
CA VAL A 21 11.72 -4.63 31.08
C VAL A 21 12.56 -4.37 29.83
N PHE A 22 11.95 -3.87 28.76
CA PHE A 22 12.67 -3.51 27.54
C PHE A 22 13.79 -2.48 27.79
N VAL A 23 13.47 -1.41 28.52
CA VAL A 23 14.45 -0.37 28.86
C VAL A 23 15.57 -0.94 29.74
N ALA A 24 15.24 -1.77 30.73
CA ALA A 24 16.22 -2.42 31.57
C ALA A 24 17.18 -3.32 30.77
N LEU A 25 16.66 -4.10 29.81
CA LEU A 25 17.50 -4.95 28.94
C LEU A 25 18.44 -4.11 28.06
N TRP A 26 17.99 -2.97 27.55
CA TRP A 26 18.86 -2.04 26.82
C TRP A 26 19.95 -1.43 27.70
N ILE A 27 19.63 -1.04 28.94
CA ILE A 27 20.61 -0.53 29.91
C ILE A 27 21.66 -1.60 30.21
N VAL A 28 21.22 -2.85 30.44
CA VAL A 28 22.14 -3.99 30.66
C VAL A 28 23.03 -4.19 29.44
N ARG A 29 22.47 -4.19 28.23
CA ARG A 29 23.26 -4.32 27.00
C ARG A 29 24.28 -3.20 26.84
N LEU A 30 23.88 -1.95 27.06
CA LEU A 30 24.78 -0.80 26.99
C LEU A 30 25.92 -0.93 28.00
N PHE A 31 25.62 -1.36 29.23
CA PHE A 31 26.63 -1.60 30.25
C PHE A 31 27.60 -2.70 29.85
N LEU A 32 27.12 -3.83 29.32
CA LEU A 32 27.97 -4.93 28.82
C LEU A 32 28.85 -4.44 27.65
N GLY A 33 28.30 -3.68 26.70
CA GLY A 33 29.04 -3.14 25.56
C GLY A 33 30.12 -2.14 25.95
N LEU A 34 29.84 -1.26 26.93
CA LEU A 34 30.84 -0.33 27.46
C LEU A 34 31.92 -1.06 28.27
N ALA A 35 31.54 -2.02 29.10
CA ALA A 35 32.47 -2.79 29.93
C ALA A 35 33.41 -3.68 29.10
N THR A 36 33.03 -4.03 27.87
CA THR A 36 33.83 -4.90 26.98
C THR A 36 34.66 -4.13 25.96
N GLY A 37 34.53 -2.80 25.88
CA GLY A 37 35.15 -2.00 24.82
C GLY A 37 34.59 -2.32 23.42
N SER A 38 33.53 -3.13 23.32
CA SER A 38 32.98 -3.56 22.02
C SER A 38 32.39 -2.40 21.23
N LEU A 39 32.04 -1.31 21.91
CA LEU A 39 31.51 -0.07 21.32
C LEU A 39 32.60 0.94 20.94
N THR A 40 33.83 0.80 21.45
CA THR A 40 34.88 1.84 21.35
C THR A 40 36.17 1.36 20.68
N ASP A 41 36.49 0.07 20.77
CA ASP A 41 37.82 -0.46 20.44
C ASP A 41 37.85 -1.26 19.12
N GLN A 42 36.80 -1.17 18.30
CA GLN A 42 36.66 -1.89 17.02
C GLN A 42 36.94 -0.97 15.81
N PRO A 43 37.68 -1.45 14.79
CA PRO A 43 37.76 -0.77 13.50
C PRO A 43 36.36 -0.65 12.88
N GLY A 44 35.88 0.57 12.67
CA GLY A 44 34.52 0.79 12.14
C GLY A 44 33.44 1.10 13.18
N TRP A 45 33.81 1.46 14.42
CA TRP A 45 32.90 1.83 15.51
C TRP A 45 31.75 2.78 15.13
N ILE A 46 31.93 3.66 14.13
CA ILE A 46 30.87 4.54 13.62
C ILE A 46 29.72 3.73 13.00
N LEU A 47 30.03 2.70 12.20
CA LEU A 47 29.02 1.82 11.63
C LEU A 47 28.32 1.01 12.72
N ASP A 48 29.07 0.48 13.69
CA ASP A 48 28.50 -0.24 14.84
C ASP A 48 27.60 0.65 15.69
N LEU A 49 27.97 1.92 15.88
CA LEU A 49 27.15 2.92 16.54
C LEU A 49 25.86 3.19 15.75
N VAL A 50 25.94 3.34 14.43
CA VAL A 50 24.78 3.53 13.55
C VAL A 50 23.86 2.31 13.60
N TYR A 51 24.40 1.09 13.54
CA TYR A 51 23.63 -0.14 13.68
C TYR A 51 23.01 -0.29 15.08
N GLY A 52 23.75 0.06 16.12
CA GLY A 52 23.27 0.05 17.51
C GLY A 52 22.11 1.02 17.72
N VAL A 53 22.29 2.28 17.31
CA VAL A 53 21.25 3.32 17.38
C VAL A 53 20.05 2.93 16.52
N GLY A 54 20.27 2.40 15.31
CA GLY A 54 19.22 1.87 14.45
C GLY A 54 18.43 0.76 15.15
N THR A 55 19.11 -0.23 15.73
CA THR A 55 18.47 -1.34 16.44
C THR A 55 17.64 -0.85 17.64
N ILE A 56 18.13 0.13 18.40
CA ILE A 56 17.36 0.79 19.47
C ILE A 56 16.12 1.45 18.88
N ALA A 57 16.28 2.28 17.86
CA ALA A 57 15.19 3.03 17.24
C ALA A 57 14.10 2.10 16.68
N PHE A 58 14.47 1.03 15.97
CA PHE A 58 13.52 0.08 15.41
C PHE A 58 12.82 -0.76 16.48
N SER A 59 13.57 -1.30 17.45
CA SER A 59 12.96 -2.09 18.53
C SER A 59 12.04 -1.22 19.40
N ALA A 60 12.40 0.05 19.64
CA ALA A 60 11.55 1.03 20.30
C ALA A 60 10.30 1.36 19.45
N LEU A 61 10.44 1.54 18.13
CA LEU A 61 9.31 1.75 17.23
C LEU A 61 8.30 0.58 17.32
N ILE A 62 8.79 -0.65 17.20
CA ILE A 62 7.94 -1.86 17.31
C ILE A 62 7.21 -1.88 18.66
N LEU A 63 7.94 -1.63 19.76
CA LEU A 63 7.40 -1.61 21.11
C LEU A 63 6.36 -0.50 21.31
N LEU A 64 6.63 0.71 20.82
CA LEU A 64 5.75 1.87 20.94
C LEU A 64 4.46 1.66 20.16
N VAL A 65 4.53 1.09 18.96
CA VAL A 65 3.33 0.71 18.20
C VAL A 65 2.53 -0.35 18.96
N GLY A 66 3.19 -1.40 19.47
CA GLY A 66 2.53 -2.42 20.28
C GLY A 66 1.84 -1.84 21.51
N TRP A 67 2.53 -0.98 22.26
CA TRP A 67 2.01 -0.25 23.42
C TRP A 67 0.82 0.65 23.06
N ALA A 68 0.90 1.39 21.95
CA ALA A 68 -0.18 2.23 21.46
C ALA A 68 -1.44 1.42 21.08
N ILE A 69 -1.25 0.21 20.53
CA ILE A 69 -2.35 -0.71 20.23
C ILE A 69 -2.94 -1.28 21.53
N VAL A 70 -2.12 -1.77 22.47
CA VAL A 70 -2.62 -2.35 23.74
C VAL A 70 -3.37 -1.33 24.58
N THR A 71 -2.90 -0.08 24.62
CA THR A 71 -3.54 0.99 25.41
C THR A 71 -4.90 1.41 24.86
N ARG A 72 -5.11 1.35 23.54
CA ARG A 72 -6.40 1.67 22.91
C ARG A 72 -7.30 0.45 22.71
N GLN A 73 -6.72 -0.71 22.44
CA GLN A 73 -7.40 -1.97 22.13
C GLN A 73 -6.77 -3.14 22.91
N PRO A 74 -7.00 -3.26 24.24
CA PRO A 74 -6.31 -4.25 25.09
C PRO A 74 -6.61 -5.71 24.73
N ARG A 75 -7.73 -5.96 24.04
CA ARG A 75 -8.13 -7.29 23.55
C ARG A 75 -7.46 -7.67 22.22
N ASN A 76 -6.79 -6.74 21.54
CA ASN A 76 -6.13 -7.02 20.27
C ASN A 76 -4.76 -7.67 20.52
N THR A 77 -4.66 -8.97 20.23
CA THR A 77 -3.45 -9.79 20.42
C THR A 77 -2.22 -9.22 19.70
N ILE A 78 -2.41 -8.50 18.58
CA ILE A 78 -1.30 -7.97 17.77
C ILE A 78 -0.46 -6.98 18.56
N GLY A 79 -1.10 -6.12 19.38
CA GLY A 79 -0.37 -5.18 20.23
C GLY A 79 0.57 -5.91 21.19
N TRP A 80 0.12 -7.02 21.78
CA TRP A 80 0.93 -7.85 22.68
C TRP A 80 2.08 -8.56 21.95
N LEU A 81 1.83 -9.10 20.75
CA LEU A 81 2.87 -9.74 19.94
C LEU A 81 3.94 -8.71 19.53
N LEU A 82 3.54 -7.51 19.11
CA LEU A 82 4.46 -6.42 18.80
C LEU A 82 5.26 -5.96 20.03
N MET A 83 4.71 -6.03 21.26
CA MET A 83 5.54 -5.74 22.44
C MET A 83 6.51 -6.87 22.76
N LEU A 84 6.15 -8.13 22.50
CA LEU A 84 6.96 -9.30 22.83
C LEU A 84 8.18 -9.46 21.91
N ILE A 85 8.03 -9.20 20.60
CA ILE A 85 9.11 -9.31 19.59
C ILE A 85 10.39 -8.55 20.02
N PRO A 86 10.35 -7.24 20.29
CA PRO A 86 11.56 -6.48 20.61
C PRO A 86 12.12 -6.85 21.99
N ILE A 87 11.30 -7.31 22.94
CA ILE A 87 11.74 -7.75 24.27
C ILE A 87 12.53 -9.05 24.17
N LEU A 88 12.03 -10.05 23.44
CA LEU A 88 12.76 -11.29 23.23
C LEU A 88 13.99 -11.05 22.35
N GLY A 89 13.89 -10.17 21.35
CA GLY A 89 15.04 -9.77 20.53
C GLY A 89 16.17 -9.17 21.37
N ILE A 90 15.88 -8.14 22.18
CA ILE A 90 16.91 -7.51 23.03
C ILE A 90 17.43 -8.46 24.11
N PHE A 91 16.58 -9.35 24.66
CA PHE A 91 17.04 -10.41 25.55
C PHE A 91 18.05 -11.33 24.87
N GLY A 92 17.82 -11.70 23.60
CA GLY A 92 18.77 -12.47 22.79
C GLY A 92 20.10 -11.77 22.63
N PHE A 93 20.08 -10.49 22.27
CA PHE A 93 21.30 -9.68 22.19
C PHE A 93 22.04 -9.59 23.52
N VAL A 94 21.35 -9.32 24.64
CA VAL A 94 21.98 -9.25 25.97
C VAL A 94 22.67 -10.56 26.32
N VAL A 95 22.01 -11.69 26.07
CA VAL A 95 22.53 -13.00 26.39
C VAL A 95 23.68 -13.38 25.45
N GLY A 96 23.61 -13.01 24.17
CA GLY A 96 24.71 -13.19 23.21
C GLY A 96 25.95 -12.37 23.56
N ASP A 97 25.77 -11.09 23.91
CA ASP A 97 26.84 -10.18 24.35
C ASP A 97 27.47 -10.72 25.65
N TYR A 98 26.64 -11.16 26.60
CA TYR A 98 27.10 -11.78 27.86
C TYR A 98 27.91 -13.07 27.62
N ALA A 99 27.45 -13.95 26.73
CA ALA A 99 28.14 -15.19 26.40
C ALA A 99 29.52 -14.90 25.76
N THR A 100 29.57 -13.92 24.85
CA THR A 100 30.82 -13.47 24.21
C THR A 100 31.79 -12.95 25.27
N GLN A 101 31.33 -12.12 26.20
CA GLN A 101 32.17 -11.60 27.28
C GLN A 101 32.71 -12.71 28.18
N ALA A 102 31.83 -13.60 28.66
CA ALA A 102 32.17 -14.64 29.63
C ALA A 102 33.07 -15.75 29.07
N LEU A 103 32.99 -16.02 27.77
CA LEU A 103 33.68 -17.15 27.13
C LEU A 103 34.81 -16.75 26.19
N VAL A 104 34.80 -15.54 25.63
CA VAL A 104 35.75 -15.11 24.59
C VAL A 104 36.59 -13.93 25.03
N THR A 105 35.99 -12.80 25.39
CA THR A 105 36.74 -11.57 25.70
C THR A 105 37.47 -11.67 27.03
N HIS A 106 36.79 -12.15 28.08
CA HIS A 106 37.37 -12.35 29.41
C HIS A 106 36.95 -13.74 29.92
N PRO A 107 37.58 -14.82 29.43
CA PRO A 107 37.17 -16.18 29.75
C PRO A 107 37.15 -16.43 31.26
N GLY A 108 36.00 -16.86 31.79
CA GLY A 108 35.82 -17.20 33.20
C GLY A 108 35.59 -16.01 34.14
N SER A 109 35.54 -14.78 33.63
CA SER A 109 35.25 -13.57 34.44
C SER A 109 33.81 -13.52 34.96
N LEU A 110 32.87 -14.07 34.19
CA LEU A 110 31.44 -14.08 34.50
C LEU A 110 30.93 -15.54 34.54
N PRO A 111 30.08 -15.88 35.52
CA PRO A 111 29.52 -17.23 35.62
C PRO A 111 28.52 -17.50 34.49
N PHE A 112 28.15 -18.77 34.29
CA PHE A 112 27.06 -19.17 33.39
C PHE A 112 27.20 -18.76 31.90
N GLY A 113 28.38 -18.38 31.41
CA GLY A 113 28.60 -18.04 30.00
C GLY A 113 28.12 -19.12 29.02
N ARG A 114 28.27 -20.41 29.37
CA ARG A 114 27.76 -21.53 28.55
C ARG A 114 26.23 -21.60 28.51
N LEU A 115 25.54 -21.26 29.60
CA LEU A 115 24.08 -21.19 29.61
C LEU A 115 23.59 -19.99 28.80
N ALA A 116 24.32 -18.88 28.83
CA ALA A 116 24.02 -17.74 27.98
C ALA A 116 24.16 -18.11 26.49
N ALA A 117 25.27 -18.73 26.09
CA ALA A 117 25.44 -19.26 24.73
C ALA A 117 24.34 -20.25 24.32
N TRP A 118 23.84 -21.04 25.27
CA TRP A 118 22.75 -21.98 25.05
C TRP A 118 21.41 -21.27 24.78
N PHE A 119 21.06 -20.23 25.54
CA PHE A 119 19.87 -19.42 25.28
C PHE A 119 19.96 -18.68 23.94
N ASP A 120 21.11 -18.07 23.64
CA ASP A 120 21.39 -17.37 22.39
C ASP A 120 21.08 -18.25 21.16
N ARG A 121 21.46 -19.54 21.24
CA ARG A 121 21.31 -20.51 20.15
C ARG A 121 19.89 -20.63 19.59
N TRP A 122 18.88 -20.76 20.45
CA TRP A 122 17.52 -21.10 20.02
C TRP A 122 16.53 -19.93 20.09
N LEU A 123 16.86 -18.85 20.80
CA LEU A 123 15.94 -17.75 21.01
C LEU A 123 15.52 -17.05 19.72
N ILE A 124 16.43 -16.94 18.74
CA ILE A 124 16.14 -16.33 17.43
C ILE A 124 14.97 -17.01 16.71
N VAL A 125 14.85 -18.34 16.84
CA VAL A 125 13.74 -19.11 16.26
C VAL A 125 12.42 -18.67 16.88
N ALA A 126 12.37 -18.52 18.21
CA ALA A 126 11.18 -18.09 18.91
C ALA A 126 10.77 -16.65 18.51
N VAL A 127 11.72 -15.73 18.35
CA VAL A 127 11.45 -14.35 17.93
C VAL A 127 10.86 -14.32 16.51
N LEU A 128 11.50 -15.00 15.56
CA LEU A 128 11.04 -15.02 14.16
C LEU A 128 9.68 -15.70 14.01
N ALA A 129 9.44 -16.76 14.78
CA ALA A 129 8.18 -17.49 14.72
C ALA A 129 6.96 -16.65 15.15
N ILE A 130 7.13 -15.58 15.95
CA ILE A 130 6.04 -14.70 16.39
C ILE A 130 5.40 -13.93 15.24
N PHE A 131 6.13 -13.70 14.14
CA PHE A 131 5.55 -13.06 12.95
C PHE A 131 4.44 -13.89 12.31
N ILE A 132 4.49 -15.22 12.42
CA ILE A 132 3.49 -16.11 11.83
C ILE A 132 2.10 -15.92 12.49
N PRO A 133 1.92 -16.05 13.83
CA PRO A 133 0.65 -15.74 14.47
C PRO A 133 0.29 -14.26 14.34
N LEU A 134 1.25 -13.32 14.24
CA LEU A 134 0.96 -11.92 13.96
C LEU A 134 0.20 -11.78 12.63
N PHE A 135 0.70 -12.38 11.55
CA PHE A 135 0.03 -12.38 10.24
C PHE A 135 -1.30 -13.13 10.25
N LEU A 136 -1.39 -14.26 10.95
CA LEU A 136 -2.61 -15.06 11.03
C LEU A 136 -3.75 -14.35 11.77
N LEU A 137 -3.42 -13.56 12.80
CA LEU A 137 -4.36 -12.84 13.65
C LEU A 137 -4.65 -11.41 13.16
N PHE A 138 -3.86 -10.89 12.22
CA PHE A 138 -4.04 -9.57 11.62
C PHE A 138 -5.41 -9.41 10.94
N PRO A 139 -6.09 -8.25 11.07
CA PRO A 139 -5.79 -7.05 11.88
C PRO A 139 -6.45 -7.02 13.28
N ASP A 140 -7.41 -7.90 13.54
CA ASP A 140 -8.31 -7.77 14.70
C ASP A 140 -7.84 -8.56 15.93
N GLY A 141 -6.70 -9.24 15.84
CA GLY A 141 -6.19 -10.14 16.89
C GLY A 141 -6.92 -11.49 16.97
N LYS A 142 -7.73 -11.83 15.94
CA LYS A 142 -8.56 -13.04 15.88
C LYS A 142 -8.28 -13.82 14.61
N LEU A 143 -8.47 -15.14 14.64
CA LEU A 143 -8.36 -16.00 13.45
C LEU A 143 -9.47 -15.71 12.42
N PRO A 144 -9.22 -15.91 11.10
CA PRO A 144 -10.23 -15.64 10.07
C PRO A 144 -11.49 -16.50 10.23
N SER A 145 -11.32 -17.75 10.65
CA SER A 145 -12.41 -18.68 10.96
C SER A 145 -11.91 -19.80 11.89
N ARG A 146 -12.83 -20.62 12.43
CA ARG A 146 -12.46 -21.78 13.27
C ARG A 146 -11.55 -22.78 12.55
N ARG A 147 -11.59 -22.84 11.21
CA ARG A 147 -10.76 -23.74 10.38
C ARG A 147 -9.27 -23.39 10.39
N TRP A 148 -8.91 -22.18 10.83
CA TRP A 148 -7.52 -21.74 10.94
C TRP A 148 -6.89 -22.03 12.31
N ARG A 149 -7.66 -22.56 13.28
CA ARG A 149 -7.12 -22.99 14.58
C ARG A 149 -6.05 -24.08 14.46
N PRO A 150 -6.22 -25.13 13.63
CA PRO A 150 -5.18 -26.12 13.42
C PRO A 150 -3.89 -25.50 12.88
N VAL A 151 -3.98 -24.50 12.00
CA VAL A 151 -2.79 -23.80 11.46
C VAL A 151 -2.03 -23.09 12.57
N LEU A 152 -2.72 -22.36 13.46
CA LEU A 152 -2.10 -21.71 14.61
C LEU A 152 -1.38 -22.74 15.51
N TRP A 153 -2.08 -23.82 15.87
CA TRP A 153 -1.51 -24.87 16.72
C TRP A 153 -0.35 -25.60 16.05
N PHE A 154 -0.44 -25.85 14.75
CA PHE A 154 0.63 -26.44 13.95
C PHE A 154 1.88 -25.56 13.98
N THR A 155 1.75 -24.25 13.78
CA THR A 155 2.89 -23.33 13.86
C THR A 155 3.48 -23.27 15.27
N ILE A 156 2.64 -23.21 16.32
CA ILE A 156 3.12 -23.22 17.71
C ILE A 156 3.86 -24.53 18.00
N ALA A 157 3.32 -25.66 17.57
CA ALA A 157 3.93 -26.98 17.75
C ALA A 157 5.26 -27.09 16.99
N ALA A 158 5.29 -26.70 15.72
CA ALA A 158 6.51 -26.70 14.91
C ALA A 158 7.60 -25.82 15.55
N THR A 159 7.25 -24.60 15.97
CA THR A 159 8.16 -23.69 16.67
C THR A 159 8.68 -24.29 17.97
N THR A 160 7.78 -24.87 18.79
CA THR A 160 8.15 -25.46 20.08
C THR A 160 9.08 -26.65 19.88
N VAL A 161 8.79 -27.50 18.90
CA VAL A 161 9.64 -28.65 18.54
C VAL A 161 10.99 -28.18 18.04
N THR A 162 11.04 -27.17 17.16
CA THR A 162 12.31 -26.60 16.69
C THR A 162 13.12 -26.02 17.85
N VAL A 163 12.53 -25.21 18.71
CA VAL A 163 13.21 -24.63 19.88
C VAL A 163 13.74 -25.72 20.81
N ALA A 164 12.93 -26.73 21.12
CA ALA A 164 13.34 -27.86 21.97
C ALA A 164 14.48 -28.66 21.32
N ALA A 165 14.39 -28.93 20.01
CA ALA A 165 15.43 -29.63 19.26
C ALA A 165 16.75 -28.86 19.25
N PHE A 166 16.73 -27.55 18.95
CA PHE A 166 17.92 -26.69 19.02
C PHE A 166 18.52 -26.62 20.43
N ALA A 167 17.68 -26.63 21.47
CA ALA A 167 18.14 -26.61 22.85
C ALA A 167 18.95 -27.87 23.23
N VAL A 168 18.62 -29.04 22.69
CA VAL A 168 19.30 -30.31 23.02
C VAL A 168 20.24 -30.81 21.90
N THR A 169 20.43 -30.01 20.84
CA THR A 169 21.29 -30.41 19.71
C THR A 169 22.73 -30.62 20.20
N PRO A 170 23.30 -31.82 20.04
CA PRO A 170 24.69 -32.07 20.45
C PRO A 170 25.69 -31.32 19.58
N GLY A 171 26.90 -31.15 20.11
CA GLY A 171 28.02 -30.54 19.39
C GLY A 171 28.26 -29.06 19.71
N ARG A 172 28.91 -28.36 18.77
CA ARG A 172 29.36 -26.98 18.96
C ARG A 172 28.18 -26.02 18.91
N LEU A 173 28.05 -25.18 19.95
CA LEU A 173 27.16 -24.03 19.92
C LEU A 173 27.70 -23.02 18.91
N THR A 174 26.86 -22.68 17.94
CA THR A 174 27.05 -21.50 17.10
C THR A 174 26.07 -20.43 17.56
N GLY A 175 26.61 -19.25 17.88
CA GLY A 175 25.83 -18.14 18.38
C GLY A 175 24.91 -17.57 17.30
N ALA A 176 23.71 -17.17 17.69
CA ALA A 176 22.86 -16.33 16.84
C ALA A 176 23.31 -14.88 16.92
N PHE A 177 23.67 -14.43 18.13
CA PHE A 177 24.21 -13.10 18.40
C PHE A 177 25.58 -13.14 19.10
N SER A 178 25.94 -14.27 19.76
CA SER A 178 27.27 -14.41 20.38
C SER A 178 28.38 -14.67 19.36
N ASP A 179 29.52 -13.98 19.50
CA ASP A 179 30.72 -14.24 18.69
C ASP A 179 31.53 -15.39 19.29
N LEU A 180 31.11 -16.62 18.99
CA LEU A 180 31.79 -17.84 19.38
C LEU A 180 32.77 -18.34 18.31
N THR A 181 33.19 -17.51 17.34
CA THR A 181 34.06 -17.97 16.24
C THR A 181 35.43 -18.42 16.74
N LYS A 182 35.98 -17.69 17.72
CA LYS A 182 37.32 -17.88 18.29
C LYS A 182 37.42 -19.01 19.32
N VAL A 183 36.29 -19.51 19.84
CA VAL A 183 36.26 -20.50 20.93
C VAL A 183 35.28 -21.62 20.60
N THR A 184 35.66 -22.87 20.89
CA THR A 184 34.77 -24.02 20.79
C THR A 184 34.00 -24.21 22.09
N VAL A 185 32.69 -23.91 22.06
CA VAL A 185 31.78 -24.13 23.19
C VAL A 185 30.84 -25.27 22.82
N THR A 186 30.80 -26.32 23.64
CA THR A 186 29.89 -27.45 23.46
C THR A 186 28.56 -27.19 24.15
N ASN A 187 27.47 -27.70 23.56
CA ASN A 187 26.14 -27.58 24.15
C ASN A 187 26.09 -28.33 25.50
N PRO A 188 25.84 -27.66 26.64
CA PRO A 188 25.78 -28.30 27.94
C PRO A 188 24.61 -29.30 28.08
N LEU A 189 23.55 -29.15 27.28
CA LEU A 189 22.38 -30.02 27.26
C LEU A 189 22.31 -30.88 25.98
N GLY A 190 23.42 -30.98 25.25
CA GLY A 190 23.53 -31.78 24.04
C GLY A 190 23.39 -33.27 24.35
N ILE A 191 22.56 -33.98 23.58
CA ILE A 191 22.39 -35.44 23.69
C ILE A 191 22.98 -36.11 22.44
N ASP A 192 24.23 -36.59 22.53
CA ASP A 192 24.96 -37.14 21.39
C ASP A 192 24.23 -38.31 20.71
N ALA A 193 23.56 -39.17 21.50
CA ALA A 193 22.79 -40.31 20.99
C ALA A 193 21.59 -39.89 20.10
N LEU A 194 21.14 -38.63 20.18
CA LEU A 194 20.01 -38.11 19.43
C LEU A 194 20.42 -37.17 18.29
N ALA A 195 21.71 -37.05 17.96
CA ALA A 195 22.18 -36.14 16.92
C ALA A 195 21.42 -36.26 15.59
N GLY A 196 21.39 -37.46 15.01
CA GLY A 196 20.69 -37.72 13.74
C GLY A 196 19.17 -37.46 13.82
N PRO A 197 18.45 -38.00 14.82
CA PRO A 197 17.05 -37.69 15.03
C PRO A 197 16.77 -36.19 15.22
N ILE A 198 17.58 -35.46 15.99
CA ILE A 198 17.42 -34.02 16.22
C ILE A 198 17.60 -33.23 14.92
N ASP A 199 18.58 -33.59 14.09
CA ASP A 199 18.78 -32.96 12.78
C ASP A 199 17.56 -33.16 11.88
N ALA A 200 17.05 -34.40 11.80
CA ALA A 200 15.84 -34.70 11.03
C ALA A 200 14.62 -33.96 11.56
N ILE A 201 14.42 -33.93 12.88
CA ILE A 201 13.31 -33.20 13.54
C ILE A 201 13.42 -31.71 13.25
N THR A 202 14.61 -31.14 13.34
CA THR A 202 14.84 -29.71 13.11
C THR A 202 14.57 -29.33 11.66
N GLN A 203 14.98 -30.17 10.70
CA GLN A 203 14.66 -29.96 9.28
C GLN A 203 13.15 -30.04 9.02
N VAL A 204 12.47 -31.09 9.51
CA VAL A 204 11.03 -31.27 9.32
C VAL A 204 10.23 -30.15 10.00
N ALA A 205 10.57 -29.80 11.24
CA ALA A 205 9.91 -28.72 11.97
C ALA A 205 10.20 -27.36 11.36
N GLY A 206 11.42 -27.13 10.85
CA GLY A 206 11.79 -25.94 10.08
C GLY A 206 10.96 -25.78 8.81
N ILE A 207 10.79 -26.85 8.04
CA ILE A 207 9.86 -26.88 6.89
C ILE A 207 8.42 -26.60 7.37
N GLY A 208 8.02 -27.15 8.51
CA GLY A 208 6.73 -26.86 9.13
C GLY A 208 6.53 -25.37 9.46
N ILE A 209 7.56 -24.68 9.97
CA ILE A 209 7.52 -23.23 10.19
C ILE A 209 7.33 -22.48 8.87
N LEU A 210 8.04 -22.86 7.81
CA LEU A 210 7.88 -22.28 6.48
C LEU A 210 6.46 -22.48 5.94
N ILE A 211 5.92 -23.70 6.02
CA ILE A 211 4.53 -24.00 5.66
C ILE A 211 3.58 -23.13 6.48
N GLY A 212 3.82 -22.98 7.78
CA GLY A 212 3.06 -22.09 8.66
C GLY A 212 3.07 -20.63 8.19
N ALA A 213 4.22 -20.11 7.80
CA ALA A 213 4.37 -18.76 7.25
C ALA A 213 3.57 -18.60 5.93
N PHE A 214 3.65 -19.57 5.01
CA PHE A 214 2.85 -19.57 3.78
C PHE A 214 1.34 -19.60 4.06
N LEU A 215 0.92 -20.43 5.02
CA LEU A 215 -0.48 -20.51 5.43
C LEU A 215 -0.96 -19.21 6.09
N ALA A 216 -0.12 -18.53 6.88
CA ALA A 216 -0.44 -17.22 7.44
C ALA A 216 -0.61 -16.15 6.33
N GLY A 217 0.24 -16.18 5.30
CA GLY A 217 0.04 -15.36 4.09
C GLY A 217 -1.27 -15.68 3.36
N ALA A 218 -1.58 -16.96 3.17
CA ALA A 218 -2.83 -17.40 2.56
C ALA A 218 -4.07 -16.97 3.39
N ALA A 219 -3.96 -16.97 4.72
CA ALA A 219 -5.01 -16.51 5.62
C ALA A 219 -5.35 -15.03 5.41
N ILE A 220 -4.34 -14.19 5.16
CA ILE A 220 -4.53 -12.77 4.82
C ILE A 220 -5.28 -12.63 3.49
N ILE A 221 -4.92 -13.43 2.48
CA ILE A 221 -5.60 -13.42 1.16
C ILE A 221 -7.05 -13.86 1.29
N VAL A 222 -7.31 -14.95 2.03
CA VAL A 222 -8.67 -15.43 2.29
C VAL A 222 -9.49 -14.37 3.01
N ARG A 223 -8.90 -13.72 4.03
CA ARG A 223 -9.56 -12.61 4.75
C ARG A 223 -9.82 -11.42 3.84
N PHE A 224 -8.89 -11.07 2.96
CA PHE A 224 -9.06 -9.97 2.01
C PHE A 224 -10.23 -10.22 1.04
N ARG A 225 -10.43 -11.47 0.61
CA ARG A 225 -11.53 -11.87 -0.27
C ARG A 225 -12.89 -11.85 0.42
N SER A 226 -12.93 -12.15 1.72
CA SER A 226 -14.19 -12.15 2.49
C SER A 226 -14.49 -10.82 3.18
N ALA A 227 -13.51 -9.91 3.30
CA ALA A 227 -13.66 -8.64 3.99
C ALA A 227 -14.27 -7.54 3.12
N SER A 228 -15.19 -6.77 3.69
CA SER A 228 -15.73 -5.52 3.15
C SER A 228 -15.37 -4.34 4.07
N GLY A 229 -15.38 -3.13 3.52
CA GLY A 229 -15.15 -1.90 4.29
C GLY A 229 -13.75 -1.80 4.92
N GLU A 230 -13.72 -1.52 6.23
CA GLU A 230 -12.52 -1.16 6.99
C GLU A 230 -11.45 -2.25 7.05
N VAL A 231 -11.83 -3.51 7.27
CA VAL A 231 -10.86 -4.63 7.38
C VAL A 231 -10.06 -4.80 6.08
N ARG A 232 -10.70 -4.55 4.93
CA ARG A 232 -10.02 -4.61 3.64
C ARG A 232 -8.96 -3.51 3.50
N GLN A 233 -9.21 -2.33 4.07
CA GLN A 233 -8.24 -1.23 4.10
C GLN A 233 -7.05 -1.54 5.00
N GLN A 234 -7.30 -2.17 6.15
CA GLN A 234 -6.23 -2.59 7.06
C GLN A 234 -5.27 -3.58 6.41
N ILE A 235 -5.78 -4.55 5.65
CA ILE A 235 -4.95 -5.52 4.92
C ILE A 235 -4.13 -4.87 3.80
N LYS A 236 -4.65 -3.83 3.14
CA LYS A 236 -3.93 -3.12 2.08
C LYS A 236 -2.62 -2.48 2.56
N TRP A 237 -2.58 -1.97 3.79
CA TRP A 237 -1.33 -1.46 4.39
C TRP A 237 -0.24 -2.51 4.49
N LEU A 238 -0.61 -3.72 4.92
CA LEU A 238 0.35 -4.82 5.00
C LEU A 238 0.74 -5.33 3.61
N ALA A 239 -0.21 -5.36 2.66
CA ALA A 239 0.08 -5.68 1.28
C ALA A 239 1.04 -4.68 0.63
N PHE A 240 0.95 -3.38 0.98
CA PHE A 240 1.88 -2.36 0.53
C PHE A 240 3.32 -2.66 0.99
N VAL A 241 3.51 -3.00 2.28
CA VAL A 241 4.82 -3.41 2.82
C VAL A 241 5.33 -4.67 2.12
N ALA A 242 4.46 -5.67 1.90
CA ALA A 242 4.84 -6.89 1.19
C ALA A 242 5.29 -6.62 -0.25
N VAL A 243 4.64 -5.68 -0.94
CA VAL A 243 5.05 -5.30 -2.30
C VAL A 243 6.34 -4.50 -2.30
N ALA A 244 6.52 -3.56 -1.38
CA ALA A 244 7.79 -2.83 -1.22
C ALA A 244 8.96 -3.81 -1.02
N PHE A 245 8.78 -4.79 -0.13
CA PHE A 245 9.74 -5.87 0.12
C PHE A 245 10.03 -6.72 -1.12
N LEU A 246 9.02 -7.07 -1.92
CA LEU A 246 9.23 -7.80 -3.18
C LEU A 246 9.99 -6.96 -4.22
N VAL A 247 9.70 -5.66 -4.30
CA VAL A 247 10.42 -4.73 -5.19
C VAL A 247 11.88 -4.60 -4.77
N GLU A 248 12.17 -4.56 -3.47
CA GLU A 248 13.55 -4.52 -2.94
C GLU A 248 14.33 -5.80 -3.26
N ILE A 249 13.72 -6.98 -3.10
CA ILE A 249 14.34 -8.26 -3.51
C ILE A 249 14.71 -8.22 -4.99
N VAL A 250 13.77 -7.75 -5.81
CA VAL A 250 13.95 -7.63 -7.25
C VAL A 250 15.04 -6.63 -7.60
N ALA A 251 15.06 -5.48 -6.94
CA ALA A 251 16.11 -4.49 -7.11
C ALA A 251 17.48 -5.09 -6.76
N GLY A 252 17.57 -5.90 -5.69
CA GLY A 252 18.77 -6.64 -5.32
C GLY A 252 19.23 -7.60 -6.38
N VAL A 253 18.35 -8.47 -6.87
CA VAL A 253 18.68 -9.41 -7.94
C VAL A 253 19.17 -8.67 -9.20
N VAL A 254 18.47 -7.61 -9.62
CA VAL A 254 18.88 -6.81 -10.78
C VAL A 254 20.25 -6.19 -10.57
N LEU A 255 20.49 -5.62 -9.39
CA LEU A 255 21.74 -4.95 -9.09
C LEU A 255 22.92 -5.92 -9.07
N THR A 256 22.74 -7.11 -8.49
CA THR A 256 23.75 -8.19 -8.52
C THR A 256 24.04 -8.62 -9.96
N LEU A 257 23.01 -8.73 -10.81
CA LEU A 257 23.19 -9.09 -12.23
C LEU A 257 23.93 -8.00 -13.03
N ILE A 258 23.73 -6.72 -12.71
CA ILE A 258 24.36 -5.58 -13.42
C ILE A 258 25.81 -5.37 -12.99
N LEU A 259 26.06 -5.34 -11.67
CA LEU A 259 27.38 -4.98 -11.13
C LEU A 259 28.34 -6.17 -11.11
N GLY A 260 27.82 -7.41 -11.15
CA GLY A 260 28.61 -8.62 -10.99
C GLY A 260 29.17 -8.78 -9.57
N ASP A 261 29.53 -10.01 -9.22
CA ASP A 261 29.85 -10.43 -7.84
C ASP A 261 31.27 -10.00 -7.35
N ARG A 262 31.91 -9.02 -8.01
CA ARG A 262 33.37 -8.78 -7.86
C ARG A 262 33.81 -7.30 -7.80
N SER A 263 32.90 -6.35 -7.56
CA SER A 263 33.27 -4.92 -7.48
C SER A 263 33.02 -4.34 -6.09
N SER A 264 33.86 -3.42 -5.62
CA SER A 264 33.59 -2.69 -4.36
C SER A 264 32.26 -1.90 -4.40
N ALA A 265 31.80 -1.56 -5.60
CA ALA A 265 30.49 -0.96 -5.84
C ALA A 265 29.33 -1.95 -5.60
N SER A 266 29.47 -3.24 -5.97
CA SER A 266 28.45 -4.26 -5.71
C SER A 266 28.29 -4.51 -4.22
N ASP A 267 29.39 -4.52 -3.46
CA ASP A 267 29.35 -4.73 -2.01
C ASP A 267 28.66 -3.57 -1.30
N THR A 268 29.02 -2.33 -1.67
CA THR A 268 28.39 -1.12 -1.12
C THR A 268 26.90 -1.09 -1.40
N ALA A 269 26.51 -1.38 -2.64
CA ALA A 269 25.12 -1.32 -3.03
C ALA A 269 24.30 -2.49 -2.45
N GLY A 270 24.89 -3.67 -2.30
CA GLY A 270 24.33 -4.80 -1.57
C GLY A 270 24.08 -4.46 -0.09
N ASN A 271 25.02 -3.80 0.57
CA ASN A 271 24.86 -3.35 1.96
C ASN A 271 23.73 -2.32 2.12
N ILE A 272 23.62 -1.36 1.19
CA ILE A 272 22.53 -0.38 1.19
C ILE A 272 21.18 -1.09 1.01
N LEU A 273 21.08 -2.00 0.04
CA LEU A 273 19.85 -2.74 -0.19
C LEU A 273 19.47 -3.63 0.99
N PHE A 274 20.43 -4.34 1.58
CA PHE A 274 20.21 -5.12 2.79
C PHE A 274 19.72 -4.25 3.93
N THR A 275 20.30 -3.06 4.10
CA THR A 275 19.85 -2.08 5.11
C THR A 275 18.40 -1.69 4.84
N VAL A 276 18.07 -1.23 3.64
CA VAL A 276 16.70 -0.83 3.25
C VAL A 276 15.71 -1.98 3.47
N TRP A 277 16.07 -3.18 3.02
CA TRP A 277 15.30 -4.42 3.20
C TRP A 277 15.02 -4.70 4.67
N PHE A 278 16.03 -4.55 5.51
CA PHE A 278 15.92 -4.69 6.95
C PHE A 278 14.99 -3.61 7.55
N LEU A 279 15.09 -2.34 7.12
CA LEU A 279 14.19 -1.26 7.58
C LEU A 279 12.73 -1.53 7.18
N THR A 280 12.50 -1.99 5.94
CA THR A 280 11.17 -2.27 5.41
C THR A 280 10.52 -3.45 6.13
N LEU A 281 11.27 -4.53 6.38
CA LEU A 281 10.74 -5.69 7.11
C LEU A 281 10.49 -5.35 8.59
N LEU A 282 11.49 -4.77 9.26
CA LEU A 282 11.46 -4.57 10.72
C LEU A 282 10.58 -3.38 11.12
N GLY A 283 10.60 -2.29 10.34
CA GLY A 283 9.82 -1.08 10.60
C GLY A 283 8.49 -1.03 9.84
N GLY A 284 8.46 -1.50 8.60
CA GLY A 284 7.25 -1.45 7.76
C GLY A 284 6.09 -2.25 8.33
N ILE A 285 6.33 -3.48 8.82
CA ILE A 285 5.26 -4.33 9.39
C ILE A 285 4.60 -3.67 10.62
N PRO A 286 5.35 -3.23 11.67
CA PRO A 286 4.75 -2.54 12.79
C PRO A 286 4.06 -1.25 12.38
N ILE A 287 4.66 -0.41 11.52
CA ILE A 287 4.04 0.84 11.07
C ILE A 287 2.71 0.54 10.38
N ALA A 288 2.69 -0.42 9.44
CA ALA A 288 1.47 -0.85 8.78
C ALA A 288 0.43 -1.36 9.79
N CYS A 289 0.85 -2.15 10.80
CA CYS A 289 -0.05 -2.59 11.86
C CYS A 289 -0.61 -1.43 12.69
N GLY A 290 0.25 -0.49 13.09
CA GLY A 290 -0.13 0.68 13.85
C GLY A 290 -1.11 1.56 13.09
N VAL A 291 -0.79 1.91 11.85
CA VAL A 291 -1.65 2.76 11.01
C VAL A 291 -2.98 2.06 10.69
N ALA A 292 -2.95 0.77 10.35
CA ALA A 292 -4.15 -0.01 10.06
C ALA A 292 -5.07 -0.15 11.30
N ILE A 293 -4.52 -0.49 12.46
CA ILE A 293 -5.31 -0.81 13.66
C ILE A 293 -5.74 0.47 14.39
N LEU A 294 -4.89 1.50 14.41
CA LEU A 294 -5.16 2.78 15.08
C LEU A 294 -5.91 3.78 14.18
N LYS A 295 -6.19 3.41 12.93
CA LYS A 295 -7.06 4.13 11.99
C LYS A 295 -6.57 5.54 11.61
N TYR A 296 -5.26 5.74 11.45
CA TYR A 296 -4.74 7.00 10.91
C TYR A 296 -4.98 7.06 9.39
N HIS A 297 -5.81 8.01 8.93
CA HIS A 297 -6.00 8.36 7.50
C HIS A 297 -6.39 7.19 6.56
N LEU A 298 -7.38 6.37 6.95
CA LEU A 298 -7.81 5.19 6.16
C LEU A 298 -8.42 5.51 4.78
N TYR A 299 -8.68 6.78 4.43
CA TYR A 299 -9.55 7.16 3.30
C TYR A 299 -8.83 7.59 2.01
N ASP A 300 -7.52 7.90 2.02
CA ASP A 300 -6.84 8.47 0.83
C ASP A 300 -5.86 7.54 0.08
N LEU A 301 -5.74 6.27 0.49
CA LEU A 301 -4.63 5.40 0.02
C LEU A 301 -5.01 4.31 -0.98
N ASP A 302 -6.29 4.18 -1.32
CA ASP A 302 -6.77 3.16 -2.25
C ASP A 302 -6.11 3.25 -3.62
N VAL A 303 -5.88 4.47 -4.07
CA VAL A 303 -5.26 4.77 -5.34
C VAL A 303 -3.76 4.46 -5.28
N VAL A 304 -3.07 4.86 -4.21
CA VAL A 304 -1.62 4.66 -4.04
C VAL A 304 -1.29 3.17 -3.87
N ILE A 305 -2.06 2.43 -3.06
CA ILE A 305 -1.79 1.01 -2.81
C ILE A 305 -2.08 0.18 -4.07
N ARG A 306 -3.19 0.44 -4.78
CA ARG A 306 -3.46 -0.26 -6.05
C ARG A 306 -2.36 0.00 -7.07
N LYS A 307 -1.91 1.25 -7.19
CA LYS A 307 -0.76 1.65 -8.03
C LYS A 307 0.50 0.89 -7.65
N ALA A 308 0.88 0.95 -6.38
CA ALA A 308 2.09 0.32 -5.86
C ALA A 308 2.06 -1.20 -6.05
N VAL A 309 0.93 -1.86 -5.74
CA VAL A 309 0.77 -3.32 -5.87
C VAL A 309 0.87 -3.77 -7.32
N VAL A 310 0.12 -3.17 -8.23
CA VAL A 310 0.13 -3.57 -9.64
C VAL A 310 1.50 -3.29 -10.26
N PHE A 311 2.05 -2.10 -10.02
CA PHE A 311 3.36 -1.73 -10.56
C PHE A 311 4.48 -2.59 -9.95
N GLY A 312 4.46 -2.83 -8.64
CA GLY A 312 5.45 -3.66 -7.96
C GLY A 312 5.40 -5.11 -8.42
N LEU A 313 4.22 -5.72 -8.52
CA LEU A 313 4.07 -7.08 -9.07
C LEU A 313 4.55 -7.15 -10.53
N LEU A 314 4.29 -6.12 -11.32
CA LEU A 314 4.78 -6.05 -12.70
C LEU A 314 6.31 -6.00 -12.75
N VAL A 315 6.93 -5.14 -11.94
CA VAL A 315 8.40 -5.03 -11.83
C VAL A 315 9.00 -6.37 -11.42
N VAL A 316 8.41 -7.04 -10.42
CA VAL A 316 8.84 -8.36 -9.95
C VAL A 316 8.77 -9.39 -11.07
N PHE A 317 7.64 -9.45 -11.78
CA PHE A 317 7.43 -10.39 -12.88
C PHE A 317 8.45 -10.18 -14.01
N ILE A 318 8.62 -8.92 -14.47
CA ILE A 318 9.56 -8.59 -15.55
C ILE A 318 10.99 -8.96 -15.16
N THR A 319 11.39 -8.64 -13.93
CA THR A 319 12.72 -9.01 -13.43
C THR A 319 12.89 -10.51 -13.35
N ALA A 320 11.92 -11.25 -12.82
CA ALA A 320 12.01 -12.70 -12.71
C ALA A 320 12.19 -13.36 -14.07
N VAL A 321 11.44 -12.91 -15.09
CA VAL A 321 11.58 -13.41 -16.45
C VAL A 321 12.94 -13.03 -17.05
N TYR A 322 13.38 -11.78 -16.88
CA TYR A 322 14.71 -11.34 -17.33
C TYR A 322 15.83 -12.17 -16.70
N ALA A 323 15.81 -12.33 -15.37
CA ALA A 323 16.80 -13.11 -14.62
C ALA A 323 16.81 -14.58 -15.03
N ALA A 324 15.64 -15.20 -15.26
CA ALA A 324 15.54 -16.58 -15.71
C ALA A 324 16.18 -16.77 -17.11
N ILE A 325 15.92 -15.84 -18.03
CA ILE A 325 16.46 -15.94 -19.39
C ILE A 325 17.97 -15.66 -19.41
N VAL A 326 18.43 -14.62 -18.71
CA VAL A 326 19.86 -14.32 -18.60
C VAL A 326 20.60 -15.46 -17.92
N GLY A 327 20.07 -15.98 -16.81
CA GLY A 327 20.64 -17.15 -16.13
C GLY A 327 20.77 -18.36 -17.06
N LEU A 328 19.72 -18.69 -17.83
CA LEU A 328 19.74 -19.79 -18.80
C LEU A 328 20.72 -19.58 -19.96
N LEU A 329 20.93 -18.34 -20.41
CA LEU A 329 21.88 -18.02 -21.47
C LEU A 329 23.33 -18.04 -20.98
N THR A 330 23.59 -17.56 -19.77
CA THR A 330 24.94 -17.56 -19.17
C THR A 330 25.47 -18.97 -18.92
N THR A 331 24.62 -19.97 -18.71
CA THR A 331 25.05 -21.37 -18.59
C THR A 331 25.40 -22.02 -19.93
N GLN A 332 24.95 -21.44 -21.05
CA GLN A 332 25.18 -21.97 -22.41
C GLN A 332 26.36 -21.29 -23.12
N VAL A 333 26.78 -20.11 -22.65
CA VAL A 333 27.82 -19.30 -23.30
C VAL A 333 29.04 -19.19 -22.39
N SER A 334 30.13 -19.86 -22.77
CA SER A 334 31.36 -19.94 -21.98
C SER A 334 32.24 -18.68 -22.03
N SER A 335 31.96 -17.73 -22.91
CA SER A 335 32.75 -16.49 -23.04
C SER A 335 32.06 -15.29 -22.40
N THR A 336 32.83 -14.47 -21.69
CA THR A 336 32.37 -13.23 -21.04
C THR A 336 31.73 -12.28 -22.05
N ILE A 337 32.36 -12.12 -23.22
CA ILE A 337 31.86 -11.24 -24.31
C ILE A 337 30.53 -11.78 -24.88
N GLY A 338 30.41 -13.11 -25.06
CA GLY A 338 29.18 -13.73 -25.52
C GLY A 338 28.03 -13.58 -24.52
N SER A 339 28.32 -13.65 -23.22
CA SER A 339 27.33 -13.38 -22.17
C SER A 339 26.84 -11.93 -22.16
N PHE A 340 27.75 -10.96 -22.33
CA PHE A 340 27.38 -9.55 -22.47
C PHE A 340 26.55 -9.29 -23.73
N ALA A 341 26.95 -9.86 -24.87
CA ALA A 341 26.21 -9.71 -26.12
C ALA A 341 24.81 -10.34 -26.05
N ALA A 342 24.69 -11.53 -25.43
CA ALA A 342 23.42 -12.19 -25.19
C ALA A 342 22.51 -11.35 -24.28
N ALA A 343 23.05 -10.82 -23.16
CA ALA A 343 22.30 -9.97 -22.24
C ALA A 343 21.82 -8.66 -22.91
N ALA A 344 22.68 -8.02 -23.70
CA ALA A 344 22.34 -6.79 -24.43
C ALA A 344 21.26 -7.04 -25.50
N THR A 345 21.39 -8.13 -26.26
CA THR A 345 20.39 -8.55 -27.27
C THR A 345 19.05 -8.82 -26.61
N LEU A 346 19.07 -9.48 -25.45
CA LEU A 346 17.86 -9.75 -24.69
C LEU A 346 17.19 -8.48 -24.18
N ALA A 347 17.98 -7.53 -23.65
CA ALA A 347 17.46 -6.25 -23.17
C ALA A 347 16.71 -5.48 -24.28
N VAL A 348 17.25 -5.50 -25.50
CA VAL A 348 16.61 -4.87 -26.67
C VAL A 348 15.32 -5.61 -27.06
N LEU A 349 15.32 -6.94 -27.08
CA LEU A 349 14.13 -7.75 -27.36
C LEU A 349 13.04 -7.58 -26.30
N PHE A 350 13.41 -7.35 -25.04
CA PHE A 350 12.47 -7.21 -23.92
C PHE A 350 11.91 -5.80 -23.75
N ALA A 351 12.55 -4.77 -24.30
CA ALA A 351 12.08 -3.38 -24.24
C ALA A 351 10.60 -3.20 -24.68
N PRO A 352 10.15 -3.72 -25.84
CA PRO A 352 8.74 -3.58 -26.23
C PRO A 352 7.77 -4.36 -25.33
N ALA A 353 8.21 -5.49 -24.76
CA ALA A 353 7.40 -6.24 -23.80
C ALA A 353 7.20 -5.45 -22.50
N ARG A 354 8.27 -4.80 -22.01
CA ARG A 354 8.24 -3.90 -20.84
C ARG A 354 7.27 -2.73 -21.06
N ASP A 355 7.29 -2.10 -22.23
CA ASP A 355 6.40 -0.98 -22.54
C ASP A 355 4.94 -1.40 -22.62
N ARG A 356 4.64 -2.57 -23.22
CA ARG A 356 3.29 -3.12 -23.23
C ARG A 356 2.80 -3.45 -21.83
N ALA A 357 3.64 -4.07 -21.01
CA ALA A 357 3.34 -4.41 -19.64
C ALA A 357 3.04 -3.14 -18.80
N ARG A 358 3.84 -2.08 -18.97
CA ARG A 358 3.63 -0.78 -18.33
C ARG A 358 2.30 -0.15 -18.75
N LYS A 359 2.00 -0.10 -20.06
CA LYS A 359 0.71 0.39 -20.57
C LYS A 359 -0.48 -0.43 -20.05
N LEU A 360 -0.31 -1.75 -19.88
CA LEU A 360 -1.35 -2.61 -19.32
C LEU A 360 -1.57 -2.32 -17.82
N ALA A 361 -0.49 -2.12 -17.06
CA ALA A 361 -0.56 -1.69 -15.67
C ALA A 361 -1.23 -0.33 -15.54
N ASP A 362 -0.83 0.65 -16.36
CA ASP A 362 -1.45 1.98 -16.37
C ASP A 362 -2.95 1.88 -16.71
N ARG A 363 -3.34 1.04 -17.67
CA ARG A 363 -4.75 0.81 -18.01
C ARG A 363 -5.53 0.09 -16.90
N LEU A 364 -4.92 -0.85 -16.17
CA LEU A 364 -5.53 -1.55 -15.04
C LEU A 364 -5.69 -0.65 -13.80
N VAL A 365 -4.80 0.33 -13.65
CA VAL A 365 -4.72 1.20 -12.48
C VAL A 365 -5.52 2.49 -12.67
N TYR A 366 -5.40 3.13 -13.84
CA TYR A 366 -6.05 4.38 -14.16
C TYR A 366 -7.37 4.18 -14.93
N GLY A 367 -7.64 3.00 -15.49
CA GLY A 367 -8.75 2.82 -16.44
C GLY A 367 -8.44 3.51 -17.77
N LYS A 368 -9.37 3.47 -18.73
CA LYS A 368 -9.24 4.23 -20.00
C LYS A 368 -9.37 5.73 -19.68
N ARG A 369 -8.26 6.40 -19.36
CA ARG A 369 -8.22 7.87 -19.25
C ARG A 369 -7.54 8.42 -20.50
N ALA A 370 -8.23 9.28 -21.24
CA ALA A 370 -7.58 10.14 -22.21
C ALA A 370 -6.75 11.18 -21.45
N THR A 371 -5.54 11.46 -21.93
CA THR A 371 -4.73 12.54 -21.35
C THR A 371 -5.37 13.90 -21.67
N PRO A 372 -5.26 14.93 -20.81
CA PRO A 372 -5.86 16.26 -21.05
C PRO A 372 -5.51 16.88 -22.42
N TYR A 373 -4.34 16.53 -22.96
CA TYR A 373 -3.88 16.96 -24.28
C TYR A 373 -4.59 16.25 -25.45
N GLU A 374 -4.98 14.98 -25.29
CA GLU A 374 -5.79 14.26 -26.28
C GLU A 374 -7.21 14.83 -26.36
N VAL A 375 -7.75 15.31 -25.23
CA VAL A 375 -9.06 15.96 -25.15
C VAL A 375 -9.07 17.32 -25.85
N LEU A 376 -7.98 18.11 -25.72
CA LEU A 376 -7.83 19.38 -26.44
C LEU A 376 -7.65 19.18 -27.96
N ALA A 377 -6.90 18.14 -28.35
CA ALA A 377 -6.63 17.87 -29.76
C ALA A 377 -7.88 17.42 -30.53
N ASP A 378 -8.75 16.60 -29.92
CA ASP A 378 -10.03 16.19 -30.53
C ASP A 378 -11.03 17.36 -30.63
N PHE A 379 -10.89 18.40 -29.78
CA PHE A 379 -11.69 19.62 -29.84
C PHE A 379 -11.28 20.53 -31.01
N SER A 380 -9.98 20.65 -31.31
CA SER A 380 -9.49 21.50 -32.41
C SER A 380 -9.80 20.96 -33.81
N GLY A 381 -10.05 19.65 -33.94
CA GLY A 381 -10.22 19.00 -35.24
C GLY A 381 -11.62 19.13 -35.86
N ARG A 382 -12.65 19.53 -35.09
CA ARG A 382 -14.05 19.38 -35.52
C ARG A 382 -14.98 20.55 -35.18
N VAL A 383 -14.44 21.77 -35.09
CA VAL A 383 -15.25 23.01 -34.96
C VAL A 383 -15.93 23.42 -36.30
N GLY A 384 -15.78 22.60 -37.36
CA GLY A 384 -16.23 22.95 -38.71
C GLY A 384 -17.63 22.48 -39.14
N GLU A 385 -18.37 21.70 -38.34
CA GLU A 385 -19.67 21.16 -38.77
C GLU A 385 -20.82 21.65 -37.88
N ALA A 386 -21.86 22.18 -38.55
CA ALA A 386 -23.06 22.71 -37.94
C ALA A 386 -23.86 21.60 -37.24
N TYR A 387 -23.59 21.38 -35.95
CA TYR A 387 -24.39 20.51 -35.10
C TYR A 387 -25.49 21.31 -34.39
N ALA A 388 -26.61 20.64 -34.13
CA ALA A 388 -27.73 21.21 -33.38
C ALA A 388 -27.26 21.64 -31.99
N ALA A 389 -27.81 22.74 -31.47
CA ALA A 389 -27.42 23.32 -30.19
C ALA A 389 -27.46 22.32 -29.03
N GLU A 390 -28.31 21.29 -29.13
CA GLU A 390 -28.44 20.21 -28.15
C GLU A 390 -27.19 19.30 -28.08
N ASP A 391 -26.60 18.91 -29.23
CA ASP A 391 -25.44 18.00 -29.30
C ASP A 391 -24.18 18.61 -28.65
N VAL A 392 -24.05 19.93 -28.70
CA VAL A 392 -22.88 20.63 -28.15
C VAL A 392 -22.90 20.60 -26.62
N LEU A 393 -24.07 20.75 -26.01
CA LEU A 393 -24.22 20.74 -24.56
C LEU A 393 -24.03 19.33 -23.98
N GLU A 394 -24.51 18.29 -24.67
CA GLU A 394 -24.27 16.89 -24.31
C GLU A 394 -22.78 16.54 -24.34
N ARG A 395 -22.08 16.97 -25.40
CA ARG A 395 -20.62 16.81 -25.49
C ARG A 395 -19.90 17.56 -24.38
N MET A 396 -20.32 18.78 -24.04
CA MET A 396 -19.76 19.51 -22.92
C MET A 396 -19.93 18.77 -21.59
N ALA A 397 -21.11 18.20 -21.33
CA ALA A 397 -21.33 17.37 -20.14
C ALA A 397 -20.40 16.14 -20.13
N GLY A 398 -20.21 15.49 -21.28
CA GLY A 398 -19.28 14.37 -21.44
C GLY A 398 -17.82 14.76 -21.22
N VAL A 399 -17.37 15.91 -21.76
CA VAL A 399 -16.01 16.42 -21.55
C VAL A 399 -15.78 16.78 -20.08
N LEU A 400 -16.75 17.42 -19.44
CA LEU A 400 -16.72 17.77 -18.03
C LEU A 400 -16.62 16.51 -17.16
N ALA A 401 -17.45 15.49 -17.42
CA ALA A 401 -17.42 14.22 -16.69
C ALA A 401 -16.08 13.48 -16.87
N ASN A 402 -15.61 13.34 -18.11
CA ASN A 402 -14.37 12.62 -18.40
C ASN A 402 -13.11 13.36 -17.90
N GLY A 403 -13.10 14.69 -18.00
CA GLY A 403 -11.98 15.51 -17.56
C GLY A 403 -11.83 15.55 -16.03
N THR A 404 -12.95 15.52 -15.30
CA THR A 404 -12.95 15.53 -13.83
C THR A 404 -12.95 14.13 -13.21
N GLY A 405 -13.42 13.11 -13.94
CA GLY A 405 -13.66 11.77 -13.40
C GLY A 405 -14.97 11.66 -12.60
N ALA A 406 -15.95 12.52 -12.89
CA ALA A 406 -17.24 12.54 -12.20
C ALA A 406 -18.15 11.38 -12.62
N ASP A 407 -18.97 10.88 -11.69
CA ASP A 407 -20.01 9.87 -11.95
C ASP A 407 -21.17 10.47 -12.76
N ALA A 408 -21.44 11.76 -12.54
CA ALA A 408 -22.38 12.54 -13.31
C ALA A 408 -21.89 13.98 -13.50
N ALA A 409 -22.19 14.57 -14.66
CA ALA A 409 -21.94 15.98 -14.94
C ALA A 409 -23.14 16.60 -15.64
N THR A 410 -23.53 17.79 -15.22
CA THR A 410 -24.71 18.47 -15.76
C THR A 410 -24.36 19.89 -16.20
N VAL A 411 -24.85 20.27 -17.38
CA VAL A 411 -24.80 21.63 -17.90
C VAL A 411 -26.18 22.26 -17.70
N TRP A 412 -26.23 23.30 -16.88
CA TRP A 412 -27.43 24.06 -16.60
C TRP A 412 -27.48 25.28 -17.51
N LEU A 413 -28.64 25.56 -18.09
CA LEU A 413 -28.88 26.75 -18.91
C LEU A 413 -29.92 27.63 -18.23
N LYS A 414 -29.61 28.92 -18.11
CA LYS A 414 -30.53 29.94 -17.62
C LYS A 414 -31.24 30.59 -18.79
N VAL A 415 -32.56 30.41 -18.89
CA VAL A 415 -33.41 31.04 -19.91
C VAL A 415 -34.42 31.93 -19.19
N ALA A 416 -34.42 33.22 -19.49
CA ALA A 416 -35.13 34.25 -18.74
C ALA A 416 -34.80 34.21 -17.23
N ASN A 417 -35.64 33.58 -16.43
CA ASN A 417 -35.48 33.46 -14.97
C ASN A 417 -35.45 32.02 -14.45
N ASP A 418 -35.48 31.04 -15.35
CA ASP A 418 -35.51 29.62 -14.99
C ASP A 418 -34.18 28.93 -15.35
N VAL A 419 -33.68 28.10 -14.44
CA VAL A 419 -32.42 27.36 -14.59
C VAL A 419 -32.78 25.89 -14.75
N ARG A 420 -32.60 25.36 -15.96
CA ARG A 420 -32.96 23.98 -16.29
C ARG A 420 -31.73 23.16 -16.68
N PRO A 421 -31.71 21.85 -16.39
CA PRO A 421 -30.65 20.97 -16.86
C PRO A 421 -30.79 20.84 -18.38
N ALA A 422 -29.82 21.38 -19.12
CA ALA A 422 -29.82 21.37 -20.57
C ALA A 422 -29.16 20.12 -21.14
N ALA A 423 -28.18 19.56 -20.41
CA ALA A 423 -27.59 18.26 -20.72
C ALA A 423 -27.05 17.59 -19.45
N THR A 424 -27.14 16.26 -19.36
CA THR A 424 -26.58 15.47 -18.25
C THR A 424 -25.85 14.25 -18.81
N PHE A 425 -24.64 14.00 -18.29
CA PHE A 425 -23.89 12.79 -18.52
C PHE A 425 -23.95 11.90 -17.28
N PRO A 426 -24.20 10.58 -17.40
CA PRO A 426 -24.62 9.89 -18.62
C PRO A 426 -26.04 10.32 -19.06
N GLU A 427 -26.35 10.19 -20.35
CA GLU A 427 -27.67 10.54 -20.91
C GLU A 427 -28.81 9.86 -20.14
N GLY A 428 -29.85 10.64 -19.82
CA GLY A 428 -30.98 10.17 -19.00
C GLY A 428 -30.68 9.98 -17.51
N GLY A 429 -29.47 10.31 -17.05
CA GLY A 429 -29.07 10.27 -15.66
C GLY A 429 -29.72 11.34 -14.78
N THR A 430 -29.58 11.18 -13.46
CA THR A 430 -30.01 12.22 -12.50
C THR A 430 -29.07 13.42 -12.55
N PRO A 431 -29.57 14.67 -12.60
CA PRO A 431 -28.74 15.87 -12.61
C PRO A 431 -27.75 15.92 -11.43
N ALA A 432 -26.50 16.30 -11.69
CA ALA A 432 -25.51 16.51 -10.64
C ALA A 432 -25.78 17.86 -9.94
N GLU A 433 -25.82 17.90 -8.61
CA GLU A 433 -26.02 19.15 -7.85
C GLU A 433 -24.94 19.42 -6.78
N GLU A 434 -23.92 18.57 -6.71
CA GLU A 434 -23.02 18.51 -5.55
C GLU A 434 -21.93 19.60 -5.58
N THR A 435 -21.23 19.76 -6.70
CA THR A 435 -20.33 20.91 -6.92
C THR A 435 -20.75 21.67 -8.17
N THR A 436 -21.18 22.92 -7.98
CA THR A 436 -21.72 23.77 -9.05
C THR A 436 -20.86 25.02 -9.21
N VAL A 437 -20.47 25.32 -10.45
CA VAL A 437 -19.69 26.50 -10.83
C VAL A 437 -20.49 27.32 -11.85
N PRO A 438 -20.72 28.62 -11.62
CA PRO A 438 -21.49 29.45 -12.53
C PRO A 438 -20.73 29.70 -13.84
N VAL A 439 -21.46 29.74 -14.95
CA VAL A 439 -20.94 30.13 -16.26
C VAL A 439 -21.32 31.59 -16.50
N VAL A 440 -20.33 32.48 -16.46
CA VAL A 440 -20.51 33.92 -16.62
C VAL A 440 -19.80 34.38 -17.89
N HIS A 441 -20.49 35.15 -18.73
CA HIS A 441 -19.93 35.75 -19.94
C HIS A 441 -20.27 37.24 -19.98
N HIS A 442 -19.24 38.11 -20.04
CA HIS A 442 -19.39 39.57 -19.95
C HIS A 442 -20.24 40.08 -18.76
N GLY A 443 -20.11 39.43 -17.60
CA GLY A 443 -20.83 39.82 -16.38
C GLY A 443 -22.28 39.32 -16.30
N GLU A 444 -22.77 38.60 -17.31
CA GLU A 444 -24.09 37.96 -17.29
C GLU A 444 -23.95 36.45 -17.01
N GLU A 445 -24.70 35.96 -16.03
CA GLU A 445 -24.77 34.53 -15.70
C GLU A 445 -25.68 33.81 -16.70
N LEU A 446 -25.10 32.89 -17.48
CA LEU A 446 -25.80 32.16 -18.53
C LEU A 446 -26.27 30.77 -18.08
N GLY A 447 -25.77 30.29 -16.95
CA GLY A 447 -26.03 28.94 -16.45
C GLY A 447 -24.96 28.48 -15.47
N ALA A 448 -24.80 27.17 -15.32
CA ALA A 448 -23.81 26.57 -14.44
C ALA A 448 -23.32 25.22 -14.95
N LEU A 449 -22.11 24.83 -14.55
CA LEU A 449 -21.58 23.49 -14.71
C LEU A 449 -21.59 22.80 -13.35
N SER A 450 -22.10 21.58 -13.27
CA SER A 450 -22.08 20.81 -12.03
C SER A 450 -21.54 19.40 -12.23
N VAL A 451 -20.89 18.89 -11.19
CA VAL A 451 -20.34 17.53 -11.15
C VAL A 451 -20.69 16.83 -9.85
N ARG A 452 -20.91 15.52 -9.95
CA ARG A 452 -21.07 14.61 -8.80
C ARG A 452 -19.91 13.63 -8.84
N MET A 453 -19.08 13.66 -7.82
CA MET A 453 -17.85 12.88 -7.80
C MET A 453 -18.10 11.49 -7.19
N PRO A 454 -17.44 10.43 -7.68
CA PRO A 454 -17.46 9.15 -6.98
C PRO A 454 -16.87 9.31 -5.60
N ALA A 455 -17.43 8.61 -4.62
CA ALA A 455 -16.92 8.59 -3.24
C ALA A 455 -15.45 8.15 -3.14
N SER A 456 -14.92 7.46 -4.17
CA SER A 456 -13.52 7.04 -4.25
C SER A 456 -12.55 8.08 -4.81
N ASP A 457 -13.04 9.19 -5.38
CA ASP A 457 -12.19 10.22 -6.00
C ASP A 457 -12.84 11.62 -5.88
N PRO A 458 -12.92 12.20 -4.67
CA PRO A 458 -13.60 13.46 -4.42
C PRO A 458 -12.99 14.64 -5.18
N ILE A 459 -13.70 15.77 -5.20
CA ILE A 459 -13.23 16.98 -5.87
C ILE A 459 -12.02 17.57 -5.15
N ASP A 460 -10.93 17.75 -5.87
CA ASP A 460 -9.70 18.39 -5.40
C ASP A 460 -9.54 19.81 -6.01
N PRO A 461 -8.59 20.63 -5.53
CA PRO A 461 -8.39 21.99 -6.06
C PRO A 461 -8.04 22.04 -7.55
N THR A 462 -7.34 21.03 -8.08
CA THR A 462 -6.97 20.94 -9.50
C THR A 462 -8.19 20.65 -10.35
N LYS A 463 -9.03 19.71 -9.92
CA LYS A 463 -10.31 19.39 -10.59
C LYS A 463 -11.27 20.56 -10.52
N ARG A 464 -11.39 21.23 -9.37
CA ARG A 464 -12.19 22.45 -9.24
C ARG A 464 -11.74 23.52 -10.24
N LYS A 465 -10.42 23.77 -10.31
CA LYS A 465 -9.86 24.71 -11.28
C LYS A 465 -10.15 24.30 -12.73
N LEU A 466 -10.10 23.00 -13.06
CA LEU A 466 -10.50 22.51 -14.37
C LEU A 466 -11.98 22.81 -14.70
N VAL A 467 -12.89 22.64 -13.72
CA VAL A 467 -14.31 23.00 -13.89
C VAL A 467 -14.46 24.51 -14.11
N GLU A 468 -13.73 25.33 -13.37
CA GLU A 468 -13.72 26.79 -13.51
C GLU A 468 -13.16 27.24 -14.88
N ASP A 469 -12.04 26.65 -15.32
CA ASP A 469 -11.45 26.94 -16.62
C ASP A 469 -12.40 26.53 -17.76
N LEU A 470 -13.07 25.39 -17.64
CA LEU A 470 -14.08 24.96 -18.60
C LEU A 470 -15.32 25.86 -18.57
N ALA A 471 -15.77 26.31 -17.39
CA ALA A 471 -16.88 27.25 -17.26
C ALA A 471 -16.57 28.60 -17.93
N ALA A 472 -15.33 29.08 -17.84
CA ALA A 472 -14.90 30.30 -18.52
C ALA A 472 -14.98 30.18 -20.05
N GLN A 473 -14.62 29.02 -20.61
CA GLN A 473 -14.69 28.75 -22.06
C GLN A 473 -16.12 28.44 -22.53
N ALA A 474 -16.94 27.84 -21.67
CA ALA A 474 -18.33 27.49 -21.93
C ALA A 474 -19.25 28.71 -22.17
N GLY A 475 -18.85 29.90 -21.70
CA GLY A 475 -19.67 31.11 -21.79
C GLY A 475 -20.12 31.46 -23.21
N LEU A 476 -19.23 31.35 -24.21
CA LEU A 476 -19.57 31.62 -25.61
C LEU A 476 -20.61 30.63 -26.15
N VAL A 477 -20.46 29.35 -25.79
CA VAL A 477 -21.36 28.27 -26.24
C VAL A 477 -22.73 28.45 -25.64
N LEU A 478 -22.83 28.63 -24.31
CA LEU A 478 -24.12 28.85 -23.64
C LEU A 478 -24.83 30.11 -24.15
N ARG A 479 -24.07 31.16 -24.51
CA ARG A 479 -24.66 32.38 -25.09
C ARG A 479 -25.33 32.10 -26.42
N ASN A 480 -24.65 31.39 -27.32
CA ASN A 480 -25.20 31.05 -28.63
C ASN A 480 -26.43 30.15 -28.51
N VAL A 481 -26.39 29.15 -27.62
CA VAL A 481 -27.54 28.27 -27.39
C VAL A 481 -28.73 29.05 -26.80
N ARG A 482 -28.49 29.92 -25.81
CA ARG A 482 -29.53 30.76 -25.23
C ARG A 482 -30.17 31.69 -26.27
N LEU A 483 -29.38 32.30 -27.16
CA LEU A 483 -29.88 33.13 -28.24
C LEU A 483 -30.77 32.35 -29.21
N ILE A 484 -30.41 31.11 -29.54
CA ILE A 484 -31.23 30.23 -30.40
C ILE A 484 -32.55 29.89 -29.71
N GLU A 485 -32.54 29.58 -28.42
CA GLU A 485 -33.76 29.27 -27.65
C GLU A 485 -34.67 30.50 -27.50
N GLU A 486 -34.11 31.68 -27.21
CA GLU A 486 -34.85 32.94 -27.15
C GLU A 486 -35.46 33.29 -28.51
N LEU A 487 -34.73 33.06 -29.61
CA LEU A 487 -35.22 33.26 -30.96
C LEU A 487 -36.35 32.29 -31.32
N ARG A 488 -36.22 31.00 -30.97
CA ARG A 488 -37.28 29.99 -31.14
C ARG A 488 -38.54 30.39 -30.37
N ALA A 489 -38.39 30.80 -29.11
CA ALA A 489 -39.50 31.24 -28.27
C ALA A 489 -40.16 32.54 -28.78
N SER A 490 -39.37 33.48 -29.30
CA SER A 490 -39.88 34.71 -29.92
C SER A 490 -40.66 34.41 -31.20
N ARG A 491 -40.13 33.53 -32.07
CA ARG A 491 -40.80 33.11 -33.30
C ARG A 491 -42.10 32.37 -33.02
N GLN A 492 -42.13 31.47 -32.03
CA GLN A 492 -43.36 30.78 -31.63
C GLN A 492 -44.43 31.77 -31.12
N ARG A 493 -44.05 32.77 -30.33
CA ARG A 493 -44.97 33.83 -29.89
C ARG A 493 -45.53 34.64 -31.06
N LEU A 494 -44.68 35.00 -32.03
CA LEU A 494 -45.12 35.72 -33.23
C LEU A 494 -46.08 34.88 -34.09
N VAL A 495 -45.77 33.60 -34.30
CA VAL A 495 -46.65 32.69 -35.06
C VAL A 495 -47.99 32.51 -34.34
N ALA A 496 -47.99 32.29 -33.03
CA ALA A 496 -49.22 32.17 -32.25
C ALA A 496 -50.07 33.46 -32.32
N ALA A 497 -49.45 34.63 -32.18
CA ALA A 497 -50.14 35.91 -32.30
C ALA A 497 -50.70 36.13 -33.72
N GLN A 498 -49.97 35.70 -34.75
CA GLN A 498 -50.40 35.83 -36.14
C GLN A 498 -51.55 34.88 -36.49
N ASP A 499 -51.54 33.67 -35.94
CA ASP A 499 -52.65 32.71 -36.06
C ASP A 499 -53.90 33.21 -35.33
N ASP A 500 -53.76 33.83 -34.16
CA ASP A 500 -54.89 34.40 -33.41
C ASP A 500 -55.54 35.57 -34.15
N GLU A 501 -54.74 36.47 -34.74
CA GLU A 501 -55.27 37.58 -35.54
C GLU A 501 -55.94 37.07 -36.82
N ARG A 502 -55.38 36.03 -37.46
CA ARG A 502 -56.00 35.39 -38.63
C ARG A 502 -57.37 34.81 -38.30
N ARG A 503 -57.51 34.11 -37.16
CA ARG A 503 -58.80 33.56 -36.70
C ARG A 503 -59.81 34.66 -36.38
N LYS A 504 -59.34 35.80 -35.86
CA LYS A 504 -60.20 36.96 -35.59
C LYS A 504 -60.72 37.59 -36.89
N ILE A 505 -59.86 37.79 -37.88
CA ILE A 505 -60.24 38.30 -39.21
C ILE A 505 -61.23 37.35 -39.88
N GLU A 506 -61.00 36.04 -39.82
CA GLU A 506 -61.92 35.03 -40.37
C GLU A 506 -63.32 35.12 -39.75
N ARG A 507 -63.39 35.35 -38.43
CA ARG A 507 -64.64 35.52 -37.69
C ARG A 507 -65.35 36.82 -38.07
N ASP A 508 -64.63 37.94 -38.12
CA ASP A 508 -65.19 39.25 -38.50
C ASP A 508 -65.68 39.26 -39.97
N LEU A 509 -65.00 38.55 -40.87
CA LEU A 509 -65.43 38.40 -42.27
C LEU A 509 -66.68 37.51 -42.40
N HIS A 510 -66.75 36.43 -41.64
CA HIS A 510 -67.91 35.53 -41.59
C HIS A 510 -69.14 36.26 -41.07
N ASP A 511 -68.99 37.03 -39.99
CA ASP A 511 -70.08 37.78 -39.37
C ASP A 511 -70.52 38.98 -40.24
N GLY A 512 -69.58 39.65 -40.91
CA GLY A 512 -69.87 40.73 -41.87
C GLY A 512 -70.60 40.24 -43.13
N ALA A 513 -70.25 39.05 -43.65
CA ALA A 513 -70.95 38.45 -44.78
C ALA A 513 -72.39 38.03 -44.43
N GLN A 514 -72.65 37.61 -43.18
CA GLN A 514 -74.01 37.31 -42.72
C GLN A 514 -74.87 38.57 -42.55
N GLN A 515 -74.29 39.71 -42.15
CA GLN A 515 -75.03 40.96 -42.04
C GLN A 515 -75.48 41.55 -43.39
N GLN A 516 -74.75 41.31 -44.49
CA GLN A 516 -75.13 41.75 -45.84
C GLN A 516 -76.17 40.85 -46.54
N LEU A 517 -76.47 39.67 -46.00
CA LEU A 517 -77.50 38.76 -46.53
C LEU A 517 -78.87 38.92 -45.84
N VAL A 518 -78.94 39.69 -44.75
CA VAL A 518 -80.16 39.90 -43.95
C VAL A 518 -80.68 41.35 -44.04
N ALA A 519 -79.91 42.27 -44.64
CA ALA A 519 -80.35 43.62 -45.01
C ALA A 519 -80.72 43.67 -46.49
#